data_AF-A0A7T1AJP8-F1
#
_entry.id   AF-A0A7T1AJP8-F1
#
_cell.length_a   1.000
_cell.length_b   1.000
_cell.length_c   1.000
_cell.angle_alpha   90.00
_cell.angle_beta   90.00
_cell.angle_gamma   90.00
#
_symmetry.space_group_name_H-M   'P 1'
#
loop_
_entity.id
_entity.type
_entity.pdbx_description
1 polymer ?
#
loop_
_entity_poly.entity_id
_entity_poly.type
_entity_poly.pdbx_seq_one_letter_code
_entity_poly.pdbx_strand_id
1 'polypeptide(L)'
;MNNRRIMIFIENLYQELELWYPLLRLKEEGIETKLVGTGSSDLYSGRNGFPAKPETTASSITSRDFDGIIIPGGFAPDYLRRYPAIINLVKETFQQGKLIGALCHGPSVLISADVVRGKRITGNRAIRDDIVNAGGEYVDYQTVVDGNILTAQGPNDLPVFMKEVMSFFSQSKPRLKNPFPEGFLYDTHLEKMSFSMIVKETPTVLLFFDSIASPIAQKALVDCNRLSESINQLGGKFLAVSMDSIYVQKDYATKMELIYPLFSDVSGDTIRAFGVKGRNGLAEWAIFMIDKNGILRYSENCPSGDIENLPGYKRHLENLFNY
;
A
#
# COMPACT_ATOMS: atom_id res chain seq x y z
N MET A 1 1.00 8.12 3.98
CA MET A 1 -0.22 7.27 4.08
C MET A 1 -1.51 8.08 4.15
N ASN A 2 -1.45 9.41 4.35
CA ASN A 2 -2.62 10.29 4.33
C ASN A 2 -3.42 10.11 3.03
N ASN A 3 -4.75 9.99 3.18
CA ASN A 3 -5.77 9.74 2.15
C ASN A 3 -6.19 8.28 1.89
N ARG A 4 -5.71 7.31 2.69
CA ARG A 4 -6.29 5.96 2.70
C ARG A 4 -7.52 5.91 3.60
N ARG A 5 -8.53 5.13 3.19
CA ARG A 5 -9.79 4.96 3.95
C ARG A 5 -10.04 3.48 4.25
N ILE A 6 -10.19 3.10 5.52
CA ILE A 6 -10.37 1.69 5.93
C ILE A 6 -11.69 1.51 6.67
N MET A 7 -12.42 0.45 6.29
CA MET A 7 -13.57 -0.02 7.04
C MET A 7 -13.11 -0.99 8.12
N ILE A 8 -13.64 -0.88 9.33
CA ILE A 8 -13.56 -1.95 10.33
C ILE A 8 -14.97 -2.38 10.65
N PHE A 9 -15.28 -3.66 10.41
CA PHE A 9 -16.60 -4.18 10.71
C PHE A 9 -16.81 -4.37 12.20
N ILE A 10 -18.01 -4.03 12.66
CA ILE A 10 -18.42 -4.20 14.05
C ILE A 10 -19.80 -4.86 14.14
N GLU A 11 -19.92 -5.74 15.12
CA GLU A 11 -21.17 -6.35 15.56
C GLU A 11 -20.99 -6.81 17.02
N ASN A 12 -22.06 -7.20 17.70
CA ASN A 12 -22.00 -7.65 19.08
C ASN A 12 -21.04 -8.85 19.27
N LEU A 13 -20.45 -8.91 20.46
CA LEU A 13 -19.50 -9.93 20.88
C LEU A 13 -18.19 -9.93 20.06
N TYR A 14 -17.78 -8.76 19.55
CA TYR A 14 -16.45 -8.59 18.97
C TYR A 14 -15.36 -8.75 20.03
N GLN A 15 -14.14 -9.15 19.62
CA GLN A 15 -12.98 -9.19 20.51
C GLN A 15 -12.37 -7.79 20.63
N GLU A 16 -12.23 -7.26 21.84
CA GLU A 16 -11.89 -5.85 22.07
C GLU A 16 -10.55 -5.42 21.47
N LEU A 17 -9.49 -6.19 21.68
CA LEU A 17 -8.16 -5.87 21.15
C LEU A 17 -8.16 -5.92 19.62
N GLU A 18 -8.83 -6.90 19.02
CA GLU A 18 -8.91 -7.08 17.58
C GLU A 18 -9.73 -5.99 16.88
N LEU A 19 -10.57 -5.25 17.62
CA LEU A 19 -11.22 -4.04 17.11
C LEU A 19 -10.39 -2.79 17.37
N TRP A 20 -10.09 -2.53 18.65
CA TRP A 20 -9.59 -1.24 19.11
C TRP A 20 -8.13 -1.01 18.77
N TYR A 21 -7.28 -2.04 18.82
CA TYR A 21 -5.88 -1.87 18.46
C TYR A 21 -5.72 -1.51 16.97
N PRO A 22 -6.34 -2.23 16.01
CA PRO A 22 -6.31 -1.81 14.60
C PRO A 22 -6.88 -0.40 14.39
N LEU A 23 -8.01 -0.07 15.02
CA LEU A 23 -8.63 1.27 14.90
C LEU A 23 -7.68 2.38 15.33
N LEU A 24 -7.08 2.25 16.52
CA LEU A 24 -6.18 3.27 17.06
C LEU A 24 -4.89 3.35 16.25
N ARG A 25 -4.31 2.19 15.89
CA ARG A 25 -3.07 2.14 15.11
C ARG A 25 -3.22 2.77 13.73
N LEU A 26 -4.35 2.56 13.04
CA LEU A 26 -4.63 3.21 11.77
C LEU A 26 -4.78 4.73 11.92
N LYS A 27 -5.44 5.19 12.99
CA LYS A 27 -5.59 6.62 13.28
C LYS A 27 -4.26 7.32 13.58
N GLU A 28 -3.36 6.66 14.30
CA GLU A 28 -1.99 7.17 14.53
C GLU A 28 -1.23 7.42 13.23
N GLU A 29 -1.46 6.58 12.21
CA GLU A 29 -0.83 6.67 10.89
C GLU A 29 -1.56 7.62 9.93
N GLY A 30 -2.57 8.36 10.42
CA GLY A 30 -3.35 9.31 9.61
C GLY A 30 -4.27 8.64 8.58
N ILE A 31 -4.57 7.35 8.75
CA ILE A 31 -5.48 6.61 7.88
C ILE A 31 -6.93 6.83 8.36
N GLU A 32 -7.78 7.37 7.48
CA GLU A 32 -9.20 7.56 7.80
C GLU A 32 -9.82 6.18 8.03
N THR A 33 -10.37 5.95 9.21
CA THR A 33 -10.91 4.65 9.58
C THR A 33 -12.34 4.81 10.02
N LYS A 34 -13.25 4.03 9.45
CA LYS A 34 -14.67 4.04 9.80
C LYS A 34 -15.10 2.72 10.42
N LEU A 35 -15.74 2.81 11.58
CA LEU A 35 -16.46 1.67 12.13
C LEU A 35 -17.79 1.48 11.39
N VAL A 36 -17.97 0.30 10.79
CA VAL A 36 -19.11 -0.04 9.95
C VAL A 36 -19.92 -1.16 10.62
N GLY A 37 -21.13 -0.82 11.04
CA GLY A 37 -22.06 -1.77 11.65
C GLY A 37 -22.94 -2.48 10.63
N THR A 38 -23.64 -3.53 11.08
CA THR A 38 -24.67 -4.21 10.27
C THR A 38 -25.94 -3.37 10.12
N GLY A 39 -26.15 -2.40 11.01
CA GLY A 39 -27.39 -1.63 11.14
C GLY A 39 -28.41 -2.27 12.10
N SER A 40 -28.03 -3.34 12.81
CA SER A 40 -28.88 -3.99 13.82
C SER A 40 -28.96 -3.23 15.14
N SER A 41 -27.99 -2.36 15.43
CA SER A 41 -27.91 -1.54 16.63
C SER A 41 -27.11 -0.25 16.39
N ASP A 42 -27.39 0.78 17.19
CA ASP A 42 -26.62 2.03 17.28
C ASP A 42 -25.41 1.92 18.21
N LEU A 43 -25.30 0.82 18.97
CA LEU A 43 -24.20 0.53 19.88
C LEU A 43 -23.97 -0.98 19.96
N TYR A 44 -22.73 -1.41 19.75
CA TYR A 44 -22.34 -2.82 19.84
C TYR A 44 -21.44 -3.04 21.05
N SER A 45 -21.65 -4.15 21.75
CA SER A 45 -20.84 -4.50 22.93
C SER A 45 -19.82 -5.57 22.58
N GLY A 46 -18.57 -5.39 23.00
CA GLY A 46 -17.53 -6.40 22.92
C GLY A 46 -17.83 -7.59 23.84
N ARG A 47 -17.06 -8.66 23.71
CA ARG A 47 -17.20 -9.88 24.53
C ARG A 47 -17.23 -9.61 26.04
N ASN A 48 -16.48 -8.61 26.50
CA ASN A 48 -16.37 -8.17 27.89
C ASN A 48 -17.18 -6.90 28.18
N GLY A 49 -18.09 -6.51 27.27
CA GLY A 49 -19.02 -5.40 27.45
C GLY A 49 -18.49 -4.02 27.07
N PHE A 50 -17.26 -3.90 26.54
CA PHE A 50 -16.74 -2.61 26.12
C PHE A 50 -17.50 -2.12 24.86
N PRO A 51 -18.07 -0.91 24.84
CA PRO A 51 -18.97 -0.49 23.77
C PRO A 51 -18.22 0.11 22.57
N ALA A 52 -18.72 -0.12 21.36
CA ALA A 52 -18.30 0.55 20.13
C ALA A 52 -19.51 1.05 19.34
N LYS A 53 -19.46 2.31 18.92
CA LYS A 53 -20.52 2.96 18.13
C LYS A 53 -20.14 2.94 16.65
N PRO A 54 -21.00 2.43 15.73
CA PRO A 54 -20.76 2.52 14.30
C PRO A 54 -20.84 3.99 13.85
N GLU A 55 -20.05 4.34 12.85
CA GLU A 55 -20.13 5.65 12.17
C GLU A 55 -21.04 5.60 10.94
N THR A 56 -21.25 4.40 10.39
CA THR A 56 -22.10 4.13 9.23
C THR A 56 -22.53 2.67 9.23
N THR A 57 -23.49 2.30 8.38
CA THR A 57 -23.88 0.91 8.17
C THR A 57 -23.32 0.35 6.87
N ALA A 58 -23.21 -0.98 6.79
CA ALA A 58 -22.74 -1.67 5.59
C ALA A 58 -23.64 -1.40 4.36
N SER A 59 -24.93 -1.14 4.57
CA SER A 59 -25.90 -0.87 3.49
C SER A 59 -25.85 0.56 2.95
N SER A 60 -25.16 1.49 3.62
CA SER A 60 -25.11 2.91 3.23
C SER A 60 -23.78 3.33 2.60
N ILE A 61 -22.90 2.38 2.30
CA ILE A 61 -21.57 2.63 1.75
C ILE A 61 -21.26 1.73 0.56
N THR A 62 -20.24 2.08 -0.22
CA THR A 62 -19.71 1.25 -1.31
C THR A 62 -18.24 0.92 -1.08
N SER A 63 -17.82 -0.27 -1.51
CA SER A 63 -16.41 -0.71 -1.51
C SER A 63 -15.47 0.27 -2.23
N ARG A 64 -16.00 1.05 -3.18
CA ARG A 64 -15.21 2.04 -3.96
C ARG A 64 -14.62 3.15 -3.10
N ASP A 65 -15.30 3.51 -2.01
CA ASP A 65 -14.95 4.63 -1.14
C ASP A 65 -13.81 4.33 -0.17
N PHE A 66 -13.36 3.07 -0.11
CA PHE A 66 -12.38 2.58 0.85
C PHE A 66 -11.24 1.84 0.14
N ASP A 67 -10.10 1.75 0.78
CA ASP A 67 -8.90 1.05 0.32
C ASP A 67 -8.68 -0.29 1.01
N GLY A 68 -9.58 -0.66 1.93
CA GLY A 68 -9.51 -1.93 2.64
C GLY A 68 -10.58 -2.13 3.69
N ILE A 69 -10.65 -3.37 4.18
CA ILE A 69 -11.50 -3.82 5.28
C ILE A 69 -10.63 -4.53 6.32
N ILE A 70 -10.91 -4.32 7.60
CA ILE A 70 -10.47 -5.18 8.71
C ILE A 70 -11.71 -5.82 9.36
N ILE A 71 -11.64 -7.13 9.59
CA ILE A 71 -12.69 -7.94 10.21
C ILE A 71 -12.14 -8.49 11.55
N PRO A 72 -12.48 -7.85 12.68
CA PRO A 72 -12.16 -8.38 14.00
C PRO A 72 -12.82 -9.73 14.24
N GLY A 73 -12.26 -10.52 15.14
CA GLY A 73 -12.84 -11.76 15.62
C GLY A 73 -13.77 -11.58 16.82
N GLY A 74 -13.75 -12.56 17.71
CA GLY A 74 -14.81 -12.78 18.69
C GLY A 74 -15.94 -13.61 18.08
N PHE A 75 -17.16 -13.43 18.57
CA PHE A 75 -18.35 -14.07 18.00
C PHE A 75 -19.05 -13.17 16.96
N ALA A 76 -18.69 -11.89 16.90
CA ALA A 76 -19.16 -10.94 15.89
C ALA A 76 -19.14 -11.46 14.43
N PRO A 77 -18.08 -12.18 13.96
CA PRO A 77 -18.06 -12.76 12.61
C PRO A 77 -19.25 -13.66 12.27
N ASP A 78 -19.81 -14.38 13.25
CA ASP A 78 -20.97 -15.25 13.04
C ASP A 78 -22.27 -14.47 12.79
N TYR A 79 -22.40 -13.28 13.39
CA TYR A 79 -23.44 -12.33 13.02
C TYR A 79 -23.14 -11.70 11.65
N LEU A 80 -21.95 -11.14 11.47
CA LEU A 80 -21.53 -10.41 10.26
C LEU A 80 -21.75 -11.23 8.99
N ARG A 81 -21.38 -12.52 8.99
CA ARG A 81 -21.46 -13.40 7.82
C ARG A 81 -22.89 -13.68 7.32
N ARG A 82 -23.92 -13.32 8.10
CA ARG A 82 -25.33 -13.48 7.73
C ARG A 82 -25.91 -12.27 6.99
N TYR A 83 -25.20 -11.14 6.95
CA TYR A 83 -25.67 -9.92 6.32
C TYR A 83 -25.17 -9.82 4.87
N PRO A 84 -26.05 -9.82 3.85
CA PRO A 84 -25.63 -9.73 2.45
C PRO A 84 -24.80 -8.48 2.13
N ALA A 85 -25.09 -7.34 2.77
CA ALA A 85 -24.33 -6.12 2.58
C ALA A 85 -22.86 -6.26 3.02
N ILE A 86 -22.60 -6.95 4.14
CA ILE A 86 -21.25 -7.26 4.62
C ILE A 86 -20.54 -8.16 3.62
N ILE A 87 -21.18 -9.25 3.21
CA ILE A 87 -20.62 -10.23 2.28
C ILE A 87 -20.27 -9.57 0.92
N ASN A 88 -21.16 -8.73 0.41
CA ASN A 88 -20.92 -8.01 -0.85
C ASN A 88 -19.76 -7.03 -0.73
N LEU A 89 -19.64 -6.27 0.37
CA LEU A 89 -18.51 -5.37 0.58
C LEU A 89 -17.17 -6.13 0.61
N VAL A 90 -17.10 -7.28 1.28
CA VAL A 90 -15.90 -8.13 1.30
C VAL A 90 -15.56 -8.61 -0.11
N LYS A 91 -16.54 -9.16 -0.83
CA LYS A 91 -16.34 -9.71 -2.16
C LYS A 91 -15.86 -8.65 -3.16
N GLU A 92 -16.50 -7.49 -3.19
CA GLU A 92 -16.12 -6.39 -4.07
C GLU A 92 -14.74 -5.82 -3.72
N THR A 93 -14.44 -5.66 -2.43
CA THR A 93 -13.13 -5.15 -1.98
C THR A 93 -12.02 -6.13 -2.35
N PHE A 94 -12.25 -7.43 -2.17
CA PHE A 94 -11.33 -8.47 -2.60
C PHE A 94 -11.07 -8.43 -4.11
N GLN A 95 -12.13 -8.35 -4.93
CA GLN A 95 -12.04 -8.28 -6.39
C GLN A 95 -11.31 -7.02 -6.88
N GLN A 96 -11.38 -5.92 -6.12
CA GLN A 96 -10.66 -4.68 -6.42
C GLN A 96 -9.18 -4.72 -6.02
N GLY A 97 -8.68 -5.84 -5.49
CA GLY A 97 -7.29 -5.96 -5.03
C GLY A 97 -6.96 -5.11 -3.81
N LYS A 98 -7.99 -4.66 -3.08
CA LYS A 98 -7.86 -3.82 -1.87
C LYS A 98 -7.63 -4.70 -0.64
N LEU A 99 -7.12 -4.12 0.44
CA LEU A 99 -6.77 -4.86 1.65
C LEU A 99 -7.98 -5.61 2.21
N ILE A 100 -7.82 -6.89 2.49
CA ILE A 100 -8.73 -7.71 3.30
C ILE A 100 -7.95 -8.22 4.51
N GLY A 101 -8.16 -7.59 5.67
CA GLY A 101 -7.62 -8.03 6.95
C GLY A 101 -8.67 -8.82 7.74
N ALA A 102 -8.34 -10.01 8.25
CA ALA A 102 -9.25 -10.75 9.14
C ALA A 102 -8.51 -11.44 10.30
N LEU A 103 -9.05 -11.31 11.51
CA LEU A 103 -8.43 -11.77 12.74
C LEU A 103 -9.28 -12.87 13.40
N CYS A 104 -8.63 -13.90 13.96
CA CYS A 104 -9.28 -14.92 14.78
C CYS A 104 -10.43 -15.61 14.05
N HIS A 105 -11.69 -15.31 14.38
CA HIS A 105 -12.87 -15.87 13.70
C HIS A 105 -13.34 -15.03 12.48
N GLY A 106 -12.76 -13.86 12.26
CA GLY A 106 -13.02 -12.98 11.11
C GLY A 106 -12.95 -13.68 9.74
N PRO A 107 -12.03 -14.65 9.50
CA PRO A 107 -12.00 -15.41 8.26
C PRO A 107 -13.30 -16.17 7.93
N SER A 108 -14.19 -16.44 8.89
CA SER A 108 -15.53 -17.00 8.61
C SER A 108 -16.39 -16.13 7.70
N VAL A 109 -16.18 -14.81 7.75
CA VAL A 109 -16.83 -13.85 6.82
C VAL A 109 -16.24 -14.00 5.42
N LEU A 110 -14.92 -14.20 5.31
CA LEU A 110 -14.24 -14.44 4.02
C LEU A 110 -14.67 -15.76 3.38
N ILE A 111 -14.84 -16.81 4.20
CA ILE A 111 -15.41 -18.09 3.78
C ILE A 111 -16.80 -17.88 3.17
N SER A 112 -17.66 -17.11 3.85
CA SER A 112 -19.03 -16.86 3.38
C SER A 112 -19.10 -15.95 2.16
N ALA A 113 -18.08 -15.12 1.96
CA ALA A 113 -17.90 -14.32 0.75
C ALA A 113 -17.29 -15.11 -0.42
N ASP A 114 -16.92 -16.38 -0.20
CA ASP A 114 -16.30 -17.27 -1.18
C ASP A 114 -14.98 -16.72 -1.76
N VAL A 115 -14.20 -16.02 -0.93
CA VAL A 115 -12.92 -15.39 -1.35
C VAL A 115 -11.67 -16.15 -0.87
N VAL A 116 -11.85 -17.33 -0.26
CA VAL A 116 -10.75 -18.11 0.32
C VAL A 116 -10.27 -19.27 -0.55
N ARG A 117 -10.96 -19.58 -1.65
CA ARG A 117 -10.60 -20.70 -2.54
C ARG A 117 -9.20 -20.53 -3.13
N GLY A 118 -8.34 -21.52 -2.93
CA GLY A 118 -6.95 -21.52 -3.39
C GLY A 118 -6.05 -20.51 -2.69
N LYS A 119 -6.51 -19.93 -1.56
CA LYS A 119 -5.75 -18.96 -0.77
C LYS A 119 -5.12 -19.59 0.45
N ARG A 120 -3.90 -19.17 0.75
CA ARG A 120 -3.21 -19.49 2.01
C ARG A 120 -3.65 -18.50 3.08
N ILE A 121 -4.34 -18.98 4.10
CA ILE A 121 -4.85 -18.13 5.18
C ILE A 121 -4.68 -18.82 6.54
N THR A 122 -4.71 -18.03 7.59
CA THR A 122 -4.76 -18.50 8.99
C THR A 122 -6.02 -17.95 9.66
N GLY A 123 -6.23 -18.31 10.92
CA GLY A 123 -7.37 -17.91 11.73
C GLY A 123 -7.40 -18.71 13.02
N ASN A 124 -8.40 -18.45 13.86
CA ASN A 124 -8.60 -19.22 15.06
C ASN A 124 -8.69 -20.71 14.70
N ARG A 125 -8.00 -21.55 15.48
CA ARG A 125 -7.95 -23.00 15.23
C ARG A 125 -9.35 -23.64 15.11
N ALA A 126 -10.36 -23.08 15.79
CA ALA A 126 -11.73 -23.57 15.75
C ALA A 126 -12.38 -23.49 14.35
N ILE A 127 -11.93 -22.58 13.48
CA ILE A 127 -12.47 -22.42 12.11
C ILE A 127 -11.56 -23.04 11.04
N ARG A 128 -10.55 -23.85 11.45
CA ARG A 128 -9.63 -24.51 10.52
C ARG A 128 -10.38 -25.35 9.50
N ASP A 129 -11.29 -26.20 9.96
CA ASP A 129 -12.00 -27.14 9.09
C ASP A 129 -12.95 -26.38 8.14
N ASP A 130 -13.54 -25.27 8.59
CA ASP A 130 -14.34 -24.39 7.73
C ASP A 130 -13.49 -23.80 6.59
N ILE A 131 -12.27 -23.36 6.89
CA ILE A 131 -11.33 -22.81 5.90
C ILE A 131 -10.99 -23.88 4.86
N VAL A 132 -10.63 -25.09 5.32
CA VAL A 132 -10.27 -26.20 4.43
C VAL A 132 -11.45 -26.63 3.56
N ASN A 133 -12.65 -26.76 4.15
CA ASN A 133 -13.86 -27.15 3.43
C ASN A 133 -14.29 -26.10 2.40
N ALA A 134 -14.01 -24.82 2.67
CA ALA A 134 -14.23 -23.73 1.72
C ALA A 134 -13.19 -23.68 0.60
N GLY A 135 -12.18 -24.56 0.61
CA GLY A 135 -11.13 -24.66 -0.40
C GLY A 135 -9.92 -23.76 -0.15
N GLY A 136 -9.77 -23.20 1.06
CA GLY A 136 -8.56 -22.50 1.48
C GLY A 136 -7.50 -23.44 2.06
N GLU A 137 -6.24 -23.04 2.01
CA GLU A 137 -5.13 -23.71 2.69
C GLU A 137 -4.96 -23.08 4.08
N TYR A 138 -5.35 -23.81 5.13
CA TYR A 138 -5.10 -23.36 6.50
C TYR A 138 -3.61 -23.51 6.85
N VAL A 139 -2.99 -22.40 7.20
CA VAL A 139 -1.59 -22.34 7.63
C VAL A 139 -1.54 -22.01 9.12
N ASP A 140 -0.96 -22.91 9.93
CA ASP A 140 -0.78 -22.69 11.37
C ASP A 140 0.41 -21.75 11.62
N TYR A 141 0.17 -20.46 11.44
CA TYR A 141 1.16 -19.40 11.60
C TYR A 141 0.49 -18.10 12.08
N GLN A 142 1.24 -17.29 12.83
CA GLN A 142 0.76 -16.07 13.50
C GLN A 142 0.04 -15.10 12.56
N THR A 143 0.60 -14.86 11.37
CA THR A 143 0.05 -13.94 10.37
C THR A 143 0.43 -14.41 8.98
N VAL A 144 -0.56 -14.53 8.10
CA VAL A 144 -0.38 -15.01 6.72
C VAL A 144 -0.81 -13.92 5.76
N VAL A 145 0.02 -13.66 4.76
CA VAL A 145 -0.22 -12.72 3.66
C VAL A 145 -0.26 -13.49 2.35
N ASP A 146 -1.40 -13.45 1.65
CA ASP A 146 -1.59 -14.01 0.31
C ASP A 146 -2.29 -12.98 -0.58
N GLY A 147 -1.50 -12.29 -1.41
CA GLY A 147 -1.96 -11.19 -2.23
C GLY A 147 -2.51 -10.05 -1.36
N ASN A 148 -3.80 -9.77 -1.49
CA ASN A 148 -4.50 -8.74 -0.72
C ASN A 148 -5.23 -9.27 0.52
N ILE A 149 -5.10 -10.56 0.85
CA ILE A 149 -5.66 -11.15 2.07
C ILE A 149 -4.57 -11.27 3.13
N LEU A 150 -4.79 -10.64 4.28
CA LEU A 150 -3.97 -10.70 5.48
C LEU A 150 -4.82 -11.32 6.59
N THR A 151 -4.33 -12.40 7.19
CA THR A 151 -5.05 -13.10 8.27
C THR A 151 -4.15 -13.36 9.46
N ALA A 152 -4.72 -13.43 10.66
CA ALA A 152 -4.01 -13.72 11.91
C ALA A 152 -4.87 -14.56 12.88
N GLN A 153 -4.23 -15.31 13.79
CA GLN A 153 -4.92 -16.30 14.63
C GLN A 153 -5.64 -15.70 15.84
N GLY A 154 -5.17 -14.57 16.35
CA GLY A 154 -5.82 -13.89 17.47
C GLY A 154 -5.10 -12.65 18.00
N PRO A 155 -5.41 -12.22 19.24
CA PRO A 155 -4.91 -10.97 19.79
C PRO A 155 -3.38 -10.91 19.95
N ASN A 156 -2.73 -12.05 20.20
CA ASN A 156 -1.27 -12.13 20.34
C ASN A 156 -0.54 -11.78 19.05
N ASP A 157 -1.19 -11.93 17.90
CA ASP A 157 -0.59 -11.72 16.59
C ASP A 157 -0.80 -10.29 16.07
N LEU A 158 -1.55 -9.46 16.79
CA LEU A 158 -1.87 -8.08 16.40
C LEU A 158 -0.64 -7.22 16.04
N PRO A 159 0.49 -7.28 16.75
CA PRO A 159 1.69 -6.53 16.37
C PRO A 159 2.22 -6.90 14.98
N VAL A 160 2.22 -8.19 14.65
CA VAL A 160 2.68 -8.69 13.35
C VAL A 160 1.63 -8.38 12.27
N PHE A 161 0.37 -8.65 12.56
CA PHE A 161 -0.75 -8.35 11.67
C PHE A 161 -0.80 -6.87 11.27
N MET A 162 -0.75 -5.95 12.23
CA MET A 162 -0.80 -4.51 11.92
C MET A 162 0.46 -4.02 11.22
N LYS A 163 1.63 -4.63 11.49
CA LYS A 163 2.84 -4.37 10.70
C LYS A 163 2.64 -4.75 9.23
N GLU A 164 2.06 -5.93 8.96
CA GLU A 164 1.76 -6.36 7.59
C GLU A 164 0.69 -5.49 6.93
N VAL A 165 -0.34 -5.06 7.67
CA VAL A 165 -1.33 -4.08 7.18
C VAL A 165 -0.66 -2.77 6.76
N MET A 166 0.25 -2.23 7.56
CA MET A 166 1.01 -1.03 7.19
C MET A 166 1.92 -1.28 5.99
N SER A 167 2.52 -2.47 5.91
CA SER A 167 3.36 -2.88 4.80
C SER A 167 2.56 -2.96 3.49
N PHE A 168 1.33 -3.49 3.53
CA PHE A 168 0.44 -3.54 2.39
C PHE A 168 0.18 -2.15 1.79
N PHE A 169 -0.02 -1.12 2.62
CA PHE A 169 -0.18 0.25 2.15
C PHE A 169 1.13 0.91 1.71
N SER A 170 2.25 0.50 2.31
CA SER A 170 3.59 0.99 1.95
C SER A 170 4.18 0.31 0.70
N GLN A 171 3.59 -0.79 0.25
CA GLN A 171 3.97 -1.53 -0.97
C GLN A 171 2.96 -1.34 -2.11
N SER A 172 1.76 -0.81 -1.83
CA SER A 172 0.80 -0.54 -2.91
C SER A 172 1.17 0.75 -3.62
N LYS A 173 1.64 0.61 -4.87
CA LYS A 173 1.92 1.74 -5.75
C LYS A 173 0.75 2.73 -5.78
N PRO A 174 1.03 4.03 -5.87
CA PRO A 174 -0.01 5.03 -6.03
C PRO A 174 -0.81 4.77 -7.31
N ARG A 175 -2.11 5.06 -7.26
CA ARG A 175 -3.02 4.80 -8.38
C ARG A 175 -2.72 5.75 -9.54
N LEU A 176 -2.71 5.21 -10.76
CA LEU A 176 -2.66 6.03 -11.97
C LEU A 176 -3.90 6.91 -12.07
N LYS A 177 -3.76 8.06 -12.73
CA LYS A 177 -4.76 9.13 -12.88
C LYS A 177 -5.12 9.86 -11.57
N ASN A 178 -4.40 9.58 -10.48
CA ASN A 178 -4.49 10.34 -9.24
C ASN A 178 -3.24 11.22 -9.06
N PRO A 179 -3.29 12.25 -8.19
CA PRO A 179 -2.10 12.99 -7.79
C PRO A 179 -1.00 12.08 -7.26
N PHE A 180 0.27 12.44 -7.50
CA PHE A 180 1.40 11.77 -6.87
C PHE A 180 1.35 11.92 -5.33
N PRO A 181 1.90 10.95 -4.58
CA PRO A 181 1.98 11.07 -3.13
C PRO A 181 3.05 12.10 -2.73
N GLU A 182 2.76 12.94 -1.74
CA GLU A 182 3.76 13.87 -1.18
C GLU A 182 4.85 13.15 -0.39
N GLY A 183 6.00 13.82 -0.29
CA GLY A 183 7.17 13.36 0.44
C GLY A 183 8.20 14.47 0.57
N PHE A 184 9.28 14.19 1.30
CA PHE A 184 10.43 15.07 1.38
C PHE A 184 11.67 14.35 0.87
N LEU A 185 12.49 15.06 0.13
CA LEU A 185 13.76 14.58 -0.38
C LEU A 185 14.85 15.58 -0.02
N TYR A 186 16.09 15.10 0.00
CA TYR A 186 17.25 15.93 0.15
C TYR A 186 18.03 15.95 -1.16
N ASP A 187 18.34 17.15 -1.64
CA ASP A 187 19.20 17.31 -2.80
C ASP A 187 20.68 17.10 -2.44
N THR A 188 21.57 17.22 -3.43
CA THR A 188 23.03 17.11 -3.24
C THR A 188 23.66 18.30 -2.48
N HIS A 189 22.87 19.30 -2.09
CA HIS A 189 23.27 20.48 -1.34
C HIS A 189 22.77 20.47 0.12
N LEU A 190 22.21 19.35 0.59
CA LEU A 190 21.60 19.19 1.92
C LEU A 190 20.28 19.95 2.11
N GLU A 191 19.69 20.47 1.04
CA GLU A 191 18.41 21.15 1.11
C GLU A 191 17.27 20.15 1.15
N LYS A 192 16.46 20.23 2.20
CA LYS A 192 15.22 19.45 2.33
C LYS A 192 14.14 20.11 1.48
N MET A 193 13.70 19.42 0.43
CA MET A 193 12.67 19.89 -0.49
C MET A 193 11.42 19.03 -0.38
N SER A 194 10.24 19.63 -0.52
CA SER A 194 9.03 18.83 -0.74
C SER A 194 9.03 18.26 -2.16
N PHE A 195 8.48 17.07 -2.32
CA PHE A 195 8.40 16.42 -3.62
C PHE A 195 7.61 17.28 -4.61
N SER A 196 6.51 17.90 -4.17
CA SER A 196 5.76 18.91 -4.93
C SER A 196 6.61 20.03 -5.50
N MET A 197 7.53 20.60 -4.71
CA MET A 197 8.41 21.68 -5.19
C MET A 197 9.37 21.18 -6.26
N ILE A 198 9.86 19.94 -6.13
CA ILE A 198 10.74 19.32 -7.10
C ILE A 198 10.00 19.09 -8.42
N VAL A 199 8.75 18.62 -8.39
CA VAL A 199 7.99 18.22 -9.59
C VAL A 199 7.11 19.31 -10.20
N LYS A 200 6.89 20.43 -9.50
CA LYS A 200 5.97 21.51 -9.88
C LYS A 200 6.04 21.90 -11.37
N GLU A 201 4.87 21.89 -12.03
CA GLU A 201 4.64 22.42 -13.38
C GLU A 201 5.56 21.87 -14.49
N THR A 202 6.26 20.76 -14.24
CA THR A 202 7.12 20.12 -15.25
C THR A 202 6.80 18.63 -15.32
N PRO A 203 6.50 18.08 -16.52
CA PRO A 203 6.46 16.65 -16.72
C PRO A 203 7.72 15.97 -16.18
N THR A 204 7.53 15.01 -15.28
CA THR A 204 8.62 14.39 -14.52
C THR A 204 8.64 12.89 -14.74
N VAL A 205 9.82 12.35 -15.05
CA VAL A 205 10.11 10.93 -14.97
C VAL A 205 10.93 10.68 -13.71
N LEU A 206 10.38 9.88 -12.82
CA LEU A 206 10.94 9.57 -11.50
C LEU A 206 11.40 8.11 -11.47
N LEU A 207 12.67 7.88 -11.15
CA LEU A 207 13.24 6.56 -10.92
C LEU A 207 13.49 6.34 -9.42
N PHE A 208 13.01 5.23 -8.87
CA PHE A 208 13.49 4.71 -7.59
C PHE A 208 14.47 3.57 -7.83
N PHE A 209 15.52 3.49 -7.01
CA PHE A 209 16.52 2.44 -7.09
C PHE A 209 17.08 2.09 -5.71
N ASP A 210 17.69 0.91 -5.60
CA ASP A 210 18.05 0.27 -4.33
C ASP A 210 19.20 0.97 -3.59
N SER A 211 20.37 1.04 -4.22
CA SER A 211 21.55 1.74 -3.72
C SER A 211 22.56 1.96 -4.84
N ILE A 212 23.28 3.07 -4.80
CA ILE A 212 24.39 3.40 -5.69
C ILE A 212 25.48 2.31 -5.69
N ALA A 213 25.63 1.58 -4.57
CA ALA A 213 26.59 0.50 -4.46
C ALA A 213 26.20 -0.76 -5.25
N SER A 214 24.96 -0.85 -5.77
CA SER A 214 24.51 -2.04 -6.48
C SER A 214 25.10 -2.13 -7.90
N PRO A 215 25.44 -3.34 -8.39
CA PRO A 215 25.94 -3.52 -9.76
C PRO A 215 24.98 -3.01 -10.83
N ILE A 216 23.67 -3.09 -10.56
CA ILE A 216 22.62 -2.61 -11.46
C ILE A 216 22.66 -1.08 -11.51
N ALA A 217 22.75 -0.42 -10.35
CA ALA A 217 22.84 1.05 -10.27
C ALA A 217 24.06 1.58 -11.01
N GLN A 218 25.22 0.96 -10.80
CA GLN A 218 26.49 1.39 -11.41
C GLN A 218 26.45 1.46 -12.93
N LYS A 219 25.63 0.61 -13.57
CA LYS A 219 25.41 0.62 -15.02
C LYS A 219 24.21 1.49 -15.41
N ALA A 220 23.04 1.20 -14.86
CA ALA A 220 21.77 1.76 -15.33
C ALA A 220 21.68 3.28 -15.09
N LEU A 221 22.27 3.81 -14.01
CA LEU A 221 22.26 5.26 -13.76
C LEU A 221 23.08 6.02 -14.82
N VAL A 222 24.17 5.44 -15.32
CA VAL A 222 24.94 6.06 -16.41
C VAL A 222 24.13 6.03 -17.72
N ASP A 223 23.49 4.89 -18.02
CA ASP A 223 22.62 4.75 -19.20
C ASP A 223 21.45 5.77 -19.17
N CYS A 224 20.99 6.15 -17.97
CA CYS A 224 19.95 7.18 -17.79
C CYS A 224 20.38 8.59 -18.21
N ASN A 225 21.67 8.89 -18.44
CA ASN A 225 22.08 10.19 -18.98
C ASN A 225 21.42 10.44 -20.35
N ARG A 226 21.46 9.46 -21.26
CA ARG A 226 20.80 9.56 -22.58
C ARG A 226 19.29 9.75 -22.46
N LEU A 227 18.69 9.07 -21.49
CA LEU A 227 17.27 9.17 -21.21
C LEU A 227 16.91 10.57 -20.69
N SER A 228 17.71 11.11 -19.76
CA SER A 228 17.57 12.46 -19.23
C SER A 228 17.68 13.51 -20.34
N GLU A 229 18.66 13.42 -21.24
CA GLU A 229 18.77 14.35 -22.38
C GLU A 229 17.50 14.35 -23.23
N SER A 230 16.99 13.16 -23.55
CA SER A 230 15.77 13.00 -24.37
C SER A 230 14.54 13.60 -23.67
N ILE A 231 14.40 13.39 -22.36
CA ILE A 231 13.31 13.95 -21.56
C ILE A 231 13.42 15.49 -21.48
N ASN A 232 14.63 16.01 -21.27
CA ASN A 232 14.88 17.45 -21.20
C ASN A 232 14.57 18.15 -22.53
N GLN A 233 14.90 17.53 -23.67
CA GLN A 233 14.55 18.05 -25.00
C GLN A 233 13.04 18.16 -25.24
N LEU A 234 12.24 17.31 -24.58
CA LEU A 234 10.78 17.35 -24.61
C LEU A 234 10.18 18.35 -23.60
N GLY A 235 11.01 19.07 -22.85
CA GLY A 235 10.58 20.02 -21.81
C GLY A 235 10.23 19.36 -20.47
N GLY A 236 10.73 18.14 -20.24
CA GLY A 236 10.54 17.40 -18.99
C GLY A 236 11.76 17.45 -18.09
N LYS A 237 11.68 16.70 -17.00
CA LYS A 237 12.83 16.42 -16.13
C LYS A 237 12.89 14.96 -15.73
N PHE A 238 14.11 14.44 -15.64
CA PHE A 238 14.40 13.12 -15.08
C PHE A 238 15.04 13.30 -13.70
N LEU A 239 14.63 12.50 -12.72
CA LEU A 239 15.28 12.47 -11.41
C LEU A 239 15.24 11.06 -10.82
N ALA A 240 16.27 10.73 -10.04
CA ALA A 240 16.39 9.42 -9.40
C ALA A 240 16.51 9.55 -7.87
N VAL A 241 15.91 8.61 -7.16
CA VAL A 241 15.77 8.60 -5.70
C VAL A 241 16.21 7.26 -5.12
N SER A 242 17.05 7.30 -4.08
CA SER A 242 17.36 6.15 -3.23
C SER A 242 17.49 6.55 -1.77
N MET A 243 17.71 5.57 -0.89
CA MET A 243 18.00 5.81 0.53
C MET A 243 19.48 6.14 0.80
N ASP A 244 20.34 6.16 -0.23
CA ASP A 244 21.76 6.49 -0.04
C ASP A 244 21.90 7.90 0.51
N SER A 245 22.88 8.11 1.39
CA SER A 245 23.15 9.42 1.96
C SER A 245 23.52 10.46 0.89
N ILE A 246 23.17 11.71 1.16
CA ILE A 246 23.43 12.88 0.30
C ILE A 246 24.89 12.94 -0.17
N TYR A 247 25.85 12.65 0.72
CA TYR A 247 27.28 12.66 0.41
C TYR A 247 27.68 11.60 -0.61
N VAL A 248 27.15 10.38 -0.46
CA VAL A 248 27.41 9.27 -1.40
C VAL A 248 26.79 9.57 -2.76
N GLN A 249 25.57 10.13 -2.78
CA GLN A 249 24.91 10.51 -4.03
C GLN A 249 25.66 11.61 -4.77
N LYS A 250 26.12 12.65 -4.04
CA LYS A 250 26.90 13.74 -4.62
C LYS A 250 28.23 13.27 -5.21
N ASP A 251 28.98 12.47 -4.45
CA ASP A 251 30.27 11.94 -4.88
C ASP A 251 30.12 11.05 -6.12
N TYR A 252 29.11 10.17 -6.12
CA TYR A 252 28.82 9.30 -7.26
C TYR A 252 28.36 10.07 -8.49
N ALA A 253 27.42 11.01 -8.36
CA ALA A 253 26.93 11.83 -9.47
C ALA A 253 28.07 12.60 -10.14
N THR A 254 29.01 13.13 -9.34
CA THR A 254 30.20 13.82 -9.84
C THR A 254 31.13 12.86 -10.58
N LYS A 255 31.44 11.70 -9.98
CA LYS A 255 32.37 10.71 -10.57
C LYS A 255 31.87 10.10 -11.86
N MET A 256 30.57 9.88 -11.97
CA MET A 256 29.93 9.25 -13.13
C MET A 256 29.40 10.28 -14.14
N GLU A 257 29.64 11.57 -13.90
CA GLU A 257 29.21 12.67 -14.77
C GLU A 257 27.70 12.60 -15.07
N LEU A 258 26.89 12.39 -14.02
CA LEU A 258 25.43 12.34 -14.17
C LEU A 258 24.89 13.74 -14.46
N ILE A 259 24.08 13.86 -15.51
CA ILE A 259 23.52 15.15 -15.97
C ILE A 259 22.15 15.46 -15.37
N TYR A 260 21.70 14.64 -14.43
CA TYR A 260 20.39 14.73 -13.79
C TYR A 260 20.55 14.63 -12.28
N PRO A 261 19.60 15.20 -11.51
CA PRO A 261 19.71 15.22 -10.06
C PRO A 261 19.45 13.84 -9.45
N LEU A 262 20.29 13.52 -8.48
CA LEU A 262 20.12 12.42 -7.55
C LEU A 262 19.58 12.97 -6.22
N PHE A 263 18.54 12.33 -5.69
CA PHE A 263 17.89 12.73 -4.45
C PHE A 263 17.96 11.64 -3.38
N SER A 264 18.19 12.07 -2.15
CA SER A 264 18.27 11.20 -0.98
C SER A 264 16.96 11.20 -0.20
N ASP A 265 16.40 10.01 0.00
CA ASP A 265 15.27 9.75 0.90
C ASP A 265 15.75 8.90 2.09
N VAL A 266 16.62 9.46 2.93
CA VAL A 266 17.22 8.74 4.05
C VAL A 266 16.16 8.18 5.02
N SER A 267 15.03 8.88 5.22
CA SER A 267 13.94 8.37 6.05
C SER A 267 13.12 7.28 5.33
N GLY A 268 13.18 7.23 4.00
CA GLY A 268 12.45 6.31 3.14
C GLY A 268 10.94 6.61 3.10
N ASP A 269 10.52 7.81 3.50
CA ASP A 269 9.10 8.18 3.56
C ASP A 269 8.50 8.29 2.16
N THR A 270 9.23 8.91 1.24
CA THR A 270 8.82 9.07 -0.16
C THR A 270 8.79 7.71 -0.86
N ILE A 271 9.82 6.88 -0.68
CA ILE A 271 9.90 5.50 -1.17
C ILE A 271 8.70 4.66 -0.69
N ARG A 272 8.32 4.78 0.59
CA ARG A 272 7.11 4.12 1.12
C ARG A 272 5.84 4.68 0.49
N ALA A 273 5.76 5.99 0.31
CA ALA A 273 4.57 6.63 -0.24
C ALA A 273 4.31 6.24 -1.70
N PHE A 274 5.39 6.01 -2.47
CA PHE A 274 5.32 5.49 -3.84
C PHE A 274 5.11 3.97 -3.92
N GLY A 275 5.02 3.26 -2.80
CA GLY A 275 4.74 1.83 -2.83
C GLY A 275 5.94 0.98 -3.25
N VAL A 276 7.16 1.48 -3.11
CA VAL A 276 8.37 0.84 -3.67
C VAL A 276 9.40 0.50 -2.60
N LYS A 277 9.01 0.45 -1.32
CA LYS A 277 9.90 -0.05 -0.27
C LYS A 277 9.96 -1.58 -0.31
N GLY A 278 11.12 -2.11 -0.67
CA GLY A 278 11.39 -3.54 -0.69
C GLY A 278 11.53 -4.15 0.70
N ARG A 279 11.45 -5.48 0.77
CA ARG A 279 11.54 -6.24 2.03
C ARG A 279 12.90 -6.12 2.73
N ASN A 280 13.96 -5.86 1.98
CA ASN A 280 15.31 -5.59 2.50
C ASN A 280 15.45 -4.20 3.13
N GLY A 281 14.39 -3.38 3.08
CA GLY A 281 14.36 -2.03 3.61
C GLY A 281 14.81 -0.94 2.64
N LEU A 282 15.36 -1.30 1.47
CA LEU A 282 15.75 -0.38 0.40
C LEU A 282 14.61 -0.17 -0.60
N ALA A 283 14.76 0.74 -1.56
CA ALA A 283 13.78 0.87 -2.63
C ALA A 283 13.91 -0.29 -3.64
N GLU A 284 12.78 -0.78 -4.12
CA GLU A 284 12.73 -1.59 -5.33
C GLU A 284 12.86 -0.68 -6.55
N TRP A 285 13.49 -1.21 -7.59
CA TRP A 285 13.61 -0.48 -8.85
C TRP A 285 12.25 -0.30 -9.50
N ALA A 286 11.84 0.96 -9.64
CA ALA A 286 10.56 1.30 -10.23
C ALA A 286 10.59 2.70 -10.83
N ILE A 287 9.82 2.88 -11.90
CA ILE A 287 9.68 4.16 -12.58
C ILE A 287 8.26 4.68 -12.46
N PHE A 288 8.12 6.00 -12.38
CA PHE A 288 6.85 6.72 -12.42
C PHE A 288 6.94 7.88 -13.41
N MET A 289 5.84 8.15 -14.12
CA MET A 289 5.70 9.38 -14.92
C MET A 289 4.59 10.24 -14.35
N ILE A 290 4.90 11.50 -14.13
CA ILE A 290 4.03 12.51 -13.53
C ILE A 290 3.87 13.64 -14.55
N ASP A 291 2.63 14.02 -14.88
CA ASP A 291 2.39 15.14 -15.79
C ASP A 291 2.58 16.50 -15.11
N LYS A 292 2.48 17.59 -15.88
CA LYS A 292 2.65 18.96 -15.37
C LYS A 292 1.65 19.36 -14.27
N ASN A 293 0.52 18.67 -14.19
CA ASN A 293 -0.53 18.90 -13.19
C ASN A 293 -0.32 18.04 -11.92
N GLY A 294 0.77 17.27 -11.86
CA GLY A 294 1.07 16.39 -10.73
C GLY A 294 0.28 15.08 -10.74
N ILE A 295 -0.26 14.66 -11.87
CA ILE A 295 -1.03 13.41 -11.98
C ILE A 295 -0.11 12.28 -12.46
N LEU A 296 -0.19 11.13 -11.78
CA LEU A 296 0.54 9.92 -12.17
C LEU A 296 -0.07 9.32 -13.45
N ARG A 297 0.73 9.19 -14.50
CA ARG A 297 0.30 8.68 -15.81
C ARG A 297 0.81 7.27 -16.12
N TYR A 298 1.94 6.89 -15.53
CA TYR A 298 2.56 5.59 -15.74
C TYR A 298 3.33 5.16 -14.50
N SER A 299 3.37 3.85 -14.23
CA SER A 299 4.24 3.26 -13.24
C SER A 299 4.59 1.84 -13.64
N GLU A 300 5.85 1.43 -13.44
CA GLU A 300 6.29 0.07 -13.76
C GLU A 300 7.49 -0.33 -12.89
N ASN A 301 7.61 -1.62 -12.56
CA ASN A 301 8.80 -2.15 -11.90
C ASN A 301 9.91 -2.38 -12.93
N CYS A 302 11.15 -2.04 -12.60
CA CYS A 302 12.29 -2.17 -13.50
C CYS A 302 13.49 -2.85 -12.81
N PRO A 303 13.35 -4.10 -12.31
CA PRO A 303 14.37 -4.77 -11.51
C PRO A 303 15.72 -4.93 -12.21
N SER A 304 15.78 -4.87 -13.54
CA SER A 304 17.01 -4.93 -14.34
C SER A 304 17.68 -3.57 -14.59
N GLY A 305 17.02 -2.46 -14.25
CA GLY A 305 17.42 -1.11 -14.65
C GLY A 305 17.19 -0.78 -16.13
N ASP A 306 16.63 -1.70 -16.93
CA ASP A 306 16.36 -1.50 -18.36
C ASP A 306 15.03 -0.76 -18.58
N ILE A 307 15.09 0.57 -18.47
CA ILE A 307 13.91 1.44 -18.46
C ILE A 307 13.23 1.56 -19.84
N GLU A 308 14.02 1.73 -20.90
CA GLU A 308 13.48 2.05 -22.23
C GLU A 308 12.73 0.89 -22.88
N ASN A 309 12.98 -0.34 -22.42
CA ASN A 309 12.32 -1.56 -22.88
C ASN A 309 11.11 -1.95 -22.02
N LEU A 310 10.73 -1.14 -21.02
CA LEU A 310 9.55 -1.43 -20.20
C LEU A 310 8.25 -1.38 -21.03
N PRO A 311 7.25 -2.21 -20.71
CA PRO A 311 6.00 -2.29 -21.45
C PRO A 311 5.29 -0.94 -21.61
N GLY A 312 5.19 -0.46 -22.85
CA GLY A 312 4.47 0.78 -23.16
C GLY A 312 5.19 2.07 -22.76
N TYR A 313 6.43 2.00 -22.24
CA TYR A 313 7.20 3.15 -21.78
C TYR A 313 7.23 4.30 -22.79
N LYS A 314 7.67 4.04 -24.02
CA LYS A 314 7.80 5.06 -25.08
C LYS A 314 6.48 5.78 -25.36
N ARG A 315 5.39 5.02 -25.49
CA ARG A 315 4.04 5.56 -25.72
C ARG A 315 3.60 6.45 -24.54
N HIS A 316 3.87 6.04 -23.30
CA HIS A 316 3.49 6.83 -22.13
C HIS A 316 4.36 8.08 -22.00
N LEU A 317 5.65 8.00 -22.34
CA LEU A 317 6.56 9.13 -22.34
C LEU A 317 6.13 10.20 -23.37
N GLU A 318 5.83 9.79 -24.61
CA GLU A 318 5.33 10.70 -25.65
C GLU A 318 4.04 11.42 -25.22
N ASN A 319 3.13 10.70 -24.56
CA ASN A 319 1.86 11.27 -24.09
C ASN A 319 2.03 12.17 -22.86
N LEU A 320 3.09 12.01 -22.08
CA LEU A 320 3.31 12.74 -20.83
C LEU A 320 3.30 14.26 -21.02
N PHE A 321 3.79 14.72 -22.17
CA PHE A 321 3.93 16.12 -22.54
C PHE A 321 2.67 16.73 -23.17
N ASN A 322 1.69 15.89 -23.52
CA ASN A 322 0.42 16.32 -24.12
C ASN A 322 -0.67 16.60 -23.08
N TYR A 323 -0.43 16.27 -21.80
CA TYR A 323 -1.32 16.57 -20.67
C TYR A 323 -1.03 17.95 -20.08
#